data_AF-A0A9Q0IS04-F1
#
_entry.id   AF-A0A9Q0IS04-F1
#
_cell.length_a   1.000
_cell.length_b   1.000
_cell.length_c   1.000
_cell.angle_alpha   90.00
_cell.angle_beta   90.00
_cell.angle_gamma   90.00
#
_symmetry.space_group_name_H-M   'P 1'
#
loop_
_entity.id
_entity.type
_entity.pdbx_description
1 polymer ?
#
loop_
_entity_poly.entity_id
_entity_poly.type
_entity_poly.pdbx_seq_one_letter_code
_entity_poly.pdbx_strand_id
1 'polypeptide(L)'
;SSLTRSNEIPVQPSTALQLPQSYHYLIELQLPQSYHYLIELLLPQSYRYLIELQLPQSYRYLIELQLPQSYRYLIELQLPQSYHYLIELLLPQSYRYLIELQLPQSYRYLIELQLPQSYRYLIELQLPQSYCYLIGGGALVGGGATTTV
;
A
#
# COMPACT_ATOMS: atom_id res chain seq x y z
N SER A 1 4.05 29.01 -40.61
CA SER A 1 4.29 28.92 -39.15
C SER A 1 3.28 27.95 -38.56
N SER A 2 3.57 26.66 -38.59
CA SER A 2 2.66 25.61 -38.12
C SER A 2 3.16 25.02 -36.80
N LEU A 3 2.26 25.03 -35.82
CA LEU A 3 2.39 24.40 -34.51
C LEU A 3 2.74 22.91 -34.62
N THR A 4 3.71 22.47 -33.81
CA THR A 4 3.69 21.13 -33.21
C THR A 4 4.12 21.27 -31.76
N ARG A 5 3.13 21.48 -30.89
CA ARG A 5 3.26 21.27 -29.44
C ARG A 5 3.46 19.76 -29.27
N SER A 6 4.71 19.35 -29.07
CA SER A 6 5.05 17.97 -28.76
C SER A 6 4.33 17.60 -27.46
N ASN A 7 3.26 16.82 -27.57
CA ASN A 7 2.63 16.15 -26.44
C ASN A 7 3.64 15.14 -25.91
N GLU A 8 4.44 15.53 -24.91
CA GLU A 8 5.13 14.57 -24.07
C GLU A 8 4.06 13.76 -23.33
N ILE A 9 3.84 12.53 -23.77
CA ILE A 9 3.07 11.55 -23.02
C ILE A 9 3.87 11.32 -21.72
N PRO A 10 3.36 11.67 -20.53
CA PRO A 10 4.09 11.38 -19.30
C PRO A 10 4.17 9.86 -19.16
N VAL A 11 5.38 9.33 -19.25
CA VAL A 11 5.67 7.91 -19.04
C VAL A 11 5.30 7.61 -17.59
N GLN A 12 4.24 6.82 -17.38
CA GLN A 12 3.81 6.42 -16.05
C GLN A 12 4.83 5.41 -15.48
N PRO A 13 5.49 5.70 -14.34
CA PRO A 13 6.27 4.68 -13.66
C PRO A 13 5.31 3.61 -13.15
N SER A 14 5.31 2.47 -13.84
CA SER A 14 4.62 1.25 -13.44
C SER A 14 5.69 0.30 -12.94
N THR A 15 5.73 0.07 -11.64
CA THR A 15 6.68 -0.85 -11.02
C THR A 15 5.96 -2.15 -10.67
N ALA A 16 6.26 -3.21 -11.42
CA ALA A 16 5.87 -4.58 -11.09
C ALA A 16 7.14 -5.34 -10.64
N LEU A 17 7.15 -5.80 -9.39
CA LEU A 17 8.26 -6.57 -8.82
C LEU A 17 7.94 -8.07 -8.84
N GLN A 18 8.75 -8.86 -9.55
CA GLN A 18 8.66 -10.32 -9.58
C GLN A 18 9.91 -10.93 -8.96
N LEU A 19 9.75 -11.61 -7.82
CA LEU A 19 10.87 -12.10 -7.00
C LEU A 19 11.01 -13.64 -7.07
N PRO A 20 12.24 -14.19 -6.95
CA PRO A 20 12.49 -15.63 -6.85
C PRO A 20 12.25 -16.14 -5.42
N GLN A 21 11.74 -17.37 -5.26
CA GLN A 21 11.35 -17.99 -3.97
C GLN A 21 12.40 -17.80 -2.86
N SER A 22 11.97 -17.31 -1.71
CA SER A 22 12.83 -17.08 -0.55
C SER A 22 12.06 -17.32 0.76
N TYR A 23 12.81 -17.54 1.84
CA TYR A 23 12.22 -17.67 3.17
C TYR A 23 11.81 -16.32 3.76
N HIS A 24 12.48 -15.24 3.35
CA HIS A 24 12.29 -13.88 3.82
C HIS A 24 12.36 -12.92 2.64
N TYR A 25 11.37 -12.05 2.51
CA TYR A 25 11.46 -10.89 1.63
C TYR A 25 11.51 -9.61 2.43
N LEU A 26 12.44 -8.76 2.01
CA LEU A 26 12.48 -7.35 2.34
C LEU A 26 12.29 -6.61 1.01
N ILE A 27 11.26 -5.79 0.95
CA ILE A 27 10.96 -4.95 -0.22
C ILE A 27 10.99 -3.50 0.21
N GLU A 28 11.93 -2.77 -0.38
CA GLU A 28 12.04 -1.31 -0.30
C GLU A 28 11.80 -0.76 -1.71
N LEU A 29 10.86 0.16 -1.85
CA LEU A 29 10.58 0.82 -3.12
C LEU A 29 10.90 2.31 -3.01
N GLN A 30 11.78 2.78 -3.90
CA GLN A 30 12.04 4.21 -4.10
C GLN A 30 11.78 4.56 -5.57
N LEU A 31 10.90 5.54 -5.80
CA LEU A 31 10.47 5.93 -7.15
C LEU A 31 10.94 7.34 -7.51
N PRO A 32 11.28 7.60 -8.80
CA PRO A 32 11.57 8.95 -9.30
C PRO A 32 10.27 9.75 -9.45
N GLN A 33 10.32 11.08 -9.27
CA GLN A 33 9.17 12.01 -9.31
C GLN A 33 8.23 11.77 -10.52
N SER A 34 6.93 11.73 -10.26
CA SER A 34 5.88 11.55 -11.26
C SER A 34 4.59 12.21 -10.80
N TYR A 35 3.76 12.59 -11.77
CA TYR A 35 2.43 13.13 -11.51
C TYR A 35 1.46 12.04 -11.04
N HIS A 36 1.67 10.80 -11.49
CA HIS A 36 0.85 9.64 -11.16
C HIS A 36 1.73 8.42 -10.86
N TYR A 37 1.36 7.66 -9.84
CA TYR A 37 1.94 6.36 -9.56
C TYR A 37 0.89 5.26 -9.53
N LEU A 38 1.26 4.15 -10.14
CA LEU A 38 0.59 2.87 -10.02
C LEU A 38 1.64 1.88 -9.49
N ILE A 39 1.39 1.35 -8.30
CA ILE A 39 2.26 0.39 -7.63
C ILE A 39 1.47 -0.89 -7.43
N GLU A 40 1.88 -1.94 -8.13
CA GLU A 40 1.33 -3.29 -8.02
C GLU A 40 2.42 -4.22 -7.52
N LEU A 41 2.15 -4.92 -6.43
CA LEU A 41 3.12 -5.79 -5.79
C LEU A 41 2.54 -7.20 -5.65
N LEU A 42 3.09 -8.13 -6.45
CA LEU A 42 2.73 -9.53 -6.50
C LEU A 42 3.92 -10.38 -6.05
N LEU A 43 3.82 -10.93 -4.85
CA LEU A 43 4.93 -11.68 -4.26
C LEU A 43 4.74 -13.19 -4.39
N PRO A 44 5.84 -13.97 -4.55
CA PRO A 44 5.82 -15.42 -4.37
C PRO A 44 5.78 -15.78 -2.88
N GLN A 45 5.20 -16.94 -2.51
CA GLN A 45 5.08 -17.43 -1.13
C GLN A 45 6.36 -17.28 -0.28
N SER A 46 6.21 -16.93 1.00
CA SER A 46 7.34 -16.82 1.93
C SER A 46 6.90 -17.07 3.36
N TYR A 47 7.88 -17.32 4.24
CA TYR A 47 7.60 -17.39 5.67
C TYR A 47 7.37 -16.00 6.28
N ARG A 48 8.09 -14.99 5.79
CA ARG A 48 8.03 -13.62 6.30
C ARG A 48 8.17 -12.58 5.20
N TYR A 49 7.29 -11.58 5.26
CA TYR A 49 7.42 -10.35 4.50
C TYR A 49 7.67 -9.16 5.41
N LEU A 50 8.60 -8.33 4.98
CA LEU A 50 8.78 -6.96 5.41
C LEU A 50 8.65 -6.09 4.16
N ILE A 51 7.65 -5.20 4.14
CA ILE A 51 7.38 -4.29 3.03
C ILE A 51 7.43 -2.87 3.56
N GLU A 52 8.37 -2.08 3.06
CA GLU A 52 8.53 -0.66 3.34
C GLU A 52 8.36 0.13 2.03
N LEU A 53 7.35 1.00 1.98
CA LEU A 53 7.13 1.88 0.83
C LEU A 53 7.32 3.34 1.25
N GLN A 54 8.30 4.00 0.62
CA GLN A 54 8.55 5.44 0.74
C GLN A 54 8.44 6.09 -0.64
N LEU A 55 7.38 6.88 -0.82
CA LEU A 55 7.04 7.45 -2.13
C LEU A 55 7.37 8.96 -2.18
N PRO A 56 7.82 9.49 -3.33
CA PRO A 56 8.04 10.94 -3.54
C PRO A 56 6.70 11.68 -3.70
N GLN A 57 6.59 13.00 -3.61
CA GLN A 57 5.30 13.70 -3.83
C GLN A 57 4.63 13.38 -5.19
N SER A 58 3.29 13.29 -5.24
CA SER A 58 2.55 13.17 -6.52
C SER A 58 1.14 13.74 -6.47
N TYR A 59 0.49 13.83 -7.63
CA TYR A 59 -0.92 14.21 -7.68
C TYR A 59 -1.85 13.04 -7.33
N ARG A 60 -1.52 11.81 -7.74
CA ARG A 60 -2.32 10.60 -7.48
C ARG A 60 -1.48 9.38 -7.21
N TYR A 61 -1.91 8.62 -6.23
CA TYR A 61 -1.45 7.27 -5.94
C TYR A 61 -2.54 6.25 -6.14
N LEU A 62 -2.17 5.16 -6.81
CA LEU A 62 -2.86 3.89 -6.78
C LEU A 62 -1.86 2.84 -6.27
N ILE A 63 -2.17 2.23 -5.13
CA ILE A 63 -1.34 1.22 -4.49
C ILE A 63 -2.18 -0.04 -4.30
N GLU A 64 -1.77 -1.12 -4.96
CA GLU A 64 -2.36 -2.45 -4.86
C GLU A 64 -1.32 -3.43 -4.34
N LEU A 65 -1.54 -3.95 -3.13
CA LEU A 65 -0.73 -5.01 -2.54
C LEU A 65 -1.53 -6.30 -2.46
N GLN A 66 -1.11 -7.30 -3.23
CA GLN A 66 -1.69 -8.64 -3.21
C GLN A 66 -0.62 -9.63 -2.76
N LEU A 67 -0.73 -10.08 -1.51
CA LEU A 67 0.28 -10.93 -0.90
C LEU A 67 -0.17 -12.40 -0.94
N PRO A 68 0.76 -13.37 -1.05
CA PRO A 68 0.48 -14.79 -0.89
C PRO A 68 0.64 -15.19 0.59
N GLN A 69 0.05 -16.31 1.05
CA GLN A 69 0.09 -16.75 2.46
C GLN A 69 1.48 -16.66 3.10
N SER A 70 1.52 -16.27 4.38
CA SER A 70 2.77 -16.18 5.13
C SER A 70 2.54 -16.42 6.62
N TYR A 71 3.62 -16.71 7.34
CA TYR A 71 3.54 -16.79 8.79
C TYR A 71 3.49 -15.39 9.42
N ARG A 72 4.21 -14.40 8.87
CA ARG A 72 4.16 -13.01 9.35
C ARG A 72 4.26 -12.01 8.20
N TYR A 73 3.44 -10.97 8.32
CA TYR A 73 3.60 -9.74 7.56
C TYR A 73 3.92 -8.58 8.49
N LEU A 74 4.86 -7.75 8.03
CA LEU A 74 5.11 -6.41 8.52
C LEU A 74 5.01 -5.49 7.30
N ILE A 75 4.06 -4.57 7.33
CA ILE A 75 3.84 -3.59 6.26
C ILE A 75 3.89 -2.19 6.86
N GLU A 76 4.79 -1.37 6.36
CA GLU A 76 4.93 0.05 6.68
C GLU A 76 4.76 0.87 5.41
N LEU A 77 3.69 1.68 5.36
CA LEU A 77 3.47 2.64 4.27
C LEU A 77 3.60 4.06 4.80
N GLN A 78 4.62 4.77 4.31
CA GLN A 78 4.83 6.19 4.55
C GLN A 78 4.53 6.95 3.27
N LEU A 79 3.36 7.57 3.22
CA LEU A 79 2.91 8.28 2.04
C LEU A 79 3.27 9.78 2.13
N PRO A 80 3.62 10.42 1.00
CA PRO A 80 3.83 11.86 0.90
C PRO A 80 2.50 12.61 0.68
N GLN A 81 2.48 13.93 0.54
CA GLN A 81 1.21 14.60 0.21
C GLN A 81 0.75 14.21 -1.20
N SER A 82 -0.56 14.10 -1.39
CA SER A 82 -1.15 13.98 -2.72
C SER A 82 -2.57 14.53 -2.73
N TYR A 83 -3.14 14.69 -3.93
CA TYR A 83 -4.55 15.03 -4.03
C TYR A 83 -5.44 13.80 -3.81
N HIS A 84 -5.05 12.63 -4.33
CA HIS A 84 -5.86 11.43 -4.26
C HIS A 84 -5.02 10.20 -3.92
N TYR A 85 -5.50 9.45 -2.95
CA TYR A 85 -5.02 8.13 -2.60
C TYR A 85 -6.10 7.07 -2.84
N LEU A 86 -5.72 6.02 -3.55
CA LEU A 86 -6.42 4.74 -3.59
C LEU A 86 -5.44 3.67 -3.11
N ILE A 87 -5.79 2.99 -2.02
CA ILE A 87 -4.98 1.94 -1.40
C ILE A 87 -5.84 0.70 -1.23
N GLU A 88 -5.41 -0.39 -1.85
CA GLU A 88 -6.03 -1.71 -1.71
C GLU A 88 -5.00 -2.70 -1.14
N LEU A 89 -5.28 -3.22 0.05
CA LEU A 89 -4.47 -4.26 0.68
C LEU A 89 -5.26 -5.55 0.77
N LEU A 90 -4.85 -6.54 -0.02
CA LEU A 90 -5.39 -7.89 -0.01
C LEU A 90 -4.37 -8.82 0.63
N LEU A 91 -4.53 -9.06 1.93
CA LEU A 91 -3.71 -10.02 2.65
C LEU A 91 -4.45 -11.34 2.80
N PRO A 92 -3.82 -12.50 2.55
CA PRO A 92 -4.37 -13.82 2.84
C PRO A 92 -4.01 -14.23 4.28
N GLN A 93 -4.63 -15.30 4.79
CA GLN A 93 -4.44 -15.77 6.18
C GLN A 93 -2.98 -15.80 6.64
N SER A 94 -2.76 -15.37 7.88
CA SER A 94 -1.45 -15.32 8.51
C SER A 94 -1.51 -15.62 9.99
N TYR A 95 -0.37 -15.96 10.59
CA TYR A 95 -0.29 -16.06 12.04
C TYR A 95 -0.21 -14.67 12.70
N ARG A 96 0.51 -13.72 12.07
CA ARG A 96 0.61 -12.33 12.55
C ARG A 96 0.59 -11.33 11.42
N TYR A 97 -0.22 -10.28 11.60
CA TYR A 97 -0.10 -9.04 10.84
C TYR A 97 0.36 -7.90 11.75
N LEU A 98 1.26 -7.07 11.22
CA LEU A 98 1.54 -5.74 11.71
C LEU A 98 1.46 -4.81 10.50
N ILE A 99 0.53 -3.85 10.55
CA ILE A 99 0.31 -2.88 9.48
C ILE A 99 0.36 -1.48 10.10
N GLU A 100 1.30 -0.67 9.62
CA GLU A 100 1.42 0.75 9.98
C GLU A 100 1.21 1.60 8.73
N LEU A 101 0.21 2.47 8.79
CA LEU A 101 -0.16 3.38 7.71
C LEU A 101 -0.04 4.82 8.21
N GLN A 102 0.95 5.54 7.69
CA GLN A 102 1.14 6.97 7.93
C GLN A 102 0.66 7.75 6.71
N LEU A 103 -0.51 8.36 6.86
CA LEU A 103 -1.18 9.10 5.80
C LEU A 103 -1.03 10.61 6.07
N PRO A 104 -0.58 11.42 5.10
CA PRO A 104 -0.49 12.88 5.24
C PRO A 104 -1.71 13.59 4.63
N GLN A 105 -1.81 14.91 4.74
CA GLN A 105 -2.96 15.64 4.20
C GLN A 105 -3.22 15.29 2.72
N SER A 106 -4.47 14.95 2.41
CA SER A 106 -4.94 14.73 1.04
C SER A 106 -6.37 15.22 0.87
N TYR A 107 -6.77 15.46 -0.38
CA TYR A 107 -8.15 15.83 -0.68
C TYR A 107 -9.09 14.63 -0.53
N ARG A 108 -8.67 13.45 -1.01
CA ARG A 108 -9.48 12.22 -0.95
C ARG A 108 -8.65 10.98 -0.63
N TYR A 109 -9.17 10.21 0.32
CA TYR A 109 -8.72 8.86 0.64
C TYR A 109 -9.79 7.82 0.29
N LEU A 110 -9.37 6.76 -0.39
CA LEU A 110 -10.09 5.49 -0.48
C LEU A 110 -9.13 4.38 -0.04
N ILE A 111 -9.47 3.70 1.05
CA ILE A 111 -8.68 2.61 1.61
C ILE A 111 -9.56 1.38 1.77
N GLU A 112 -9.17 0.28 1.13
CA GLU A 112 -9.79 -1.02 1.30
C GLU A 112 -8.81 -2.01 1.90
N LEU A 113 -9.19 -2.58 3.05
CA LEU A 113 -8.42 -3.58 3.77
C LEU A 113 -9.21 -4.89 3.82
N GLN A 114 -8.71 -5.91 3.13
CA GLN A 114 -9.23 -7.27 3.24
C GLN A 114 -8.25 -8.11 4.07
N LEU A 115 -8.64 -8.35 5.32
CA LEU A 115 -7.85 -9.01 6.33
C LEU A 115 -8.61 -10.24 6.85
N PRO A 116 -8.37 -11.43 6.28
CA PRO A 116 -8.93 -12.67 6.78
C PRO A 116 -8.34 -13.04 8.14
N GLN A 117 -8.84 -14.13 8.72
CA GLN A 117 -8.46 -14.65 10.04
C GLN A 117 -6.94 -14.64 10.26
N SER A 118 -6.52 -14.08 11.39
CA SER A 118 -5.18 -14.22 11.95
C SER A 118 -5.23 -14.51 13.43
N TYR A 119 -4.15 -15.07 13.95
CA TYR A 119 -4.03 -15.31 15.38
C TYR A 119 -3.76 -14.02 16.17
N ARG A 120 -3.00 -13.08 15.57
CA ARG A 120 -2.79 -11.72 16.09
C ARG A 120 -2.72 -10.74 14.94
N TYR A 121 -3.34 -9.58 15.10
CA TYR A 121 -3.12 -8.45 14.22
C TYR A 121 -3.00 -7.16 15.02
N LEU A 122 -2.16 -6.26 14.52
CA LEU A 122 -2.07 -4.88 14.95
C LEU A 122 -2.13 -4.01 13.70
N ILE A 123 -3.03 -3.04 13.72
CA ILE A 123 -3.20 -2.06 12.65
C ILE A 123 -3.15 -0.70 13.30
N GLU A 124 -2.16 0.09 12.93
CA GLU A 124 -2.04 1.49 13.31
C GLU A 124 -2.28 2.35 12.07
N LEU A 125 -3.29 3.20 12.17
CA LEU A 125 -3.70 4.12 11.11
C LEU A 125 -3.59 5.54 11.67
N GLN A 126 -2.61 6.29 11.17
CA GLN A 126 -2.50 7.71 11.48
C GLN A 126 -3.19 8.50 10.38
N LEU A 127 -4.40 8.99 10.70
CA LEU A 127 -5.22 9.73 9.76
C LEU A 127 -5.01 11.25 9.93
N PRO A 128 -4.71 11.98 8.85
CA PRO A 128 -4.64 13.42 8.82
C PRO A 128 -6.04 13.99 8.57
N GLN A 129 -6.16 15.33 8.59
CA GLN A 129 -7.37 15.92 8.03
C GLN A 129 -7.45 15.62 6.53
N SER A 130 -8.66 15.31 6.08
CA SER A 130 -8.96 15.11 4.67
C SER A 130 -10.36 15.62 4.39
N TYR A 131 -10.63 15.98 3.14
CA TYR A 131 -11.94 16.48 2.76
C TYR A 131 -12.98 15.35 2.74
N CYS A 132 -12.57 14.17 2.26
CA CYS A 132 -13.35 12.95 2.28
C CYS A 132 -12.43 11.74 2.52
N TYR A 133 -12.81 10.83 3.41
CA TYR A 133 -12.19 9.51 3.53
C TYR A 133 -13.25 8.41 3.59
N LEU A 134 -12.95 7.28 2.95
CA LEU A 134 -13.70 6.03 3.07
C LEU A 134 -12.72 4.91 3.43
N ILE A 135 -13.03 4.19 4.50
CA ILE A 135 -12.27 3.02 4.95
C ILE A 135 -13.23 1.83 4.94
N GLY A 136 -12.99 0.87 4.06
CA GLY A 136 -13.71 -0.40 4.00
C GLY A 136 -12.90 -1.51 4.66
N GLY A 137 -13.53 -2.34 5.49
CA GLY A 137 -12.87 -3.44 6.19
C GLY A 137 -13.70 -4.72 6.20
N GLY A 138 -13.14 -5.82 5.71
CA GLY A 138 -13.70 -7.17 5.80
C GLY A 138 -12.86 -8.03 6.75
N ALA A 139 -12.99 -7.84 8.07
CA ALA A 139 -12.29 -8.64 9.07
C ALA A 139 -13.28 -9.49 9.87
N LEU A 140 -13.14 -10.82 9.80
CA LEU A 140 -13.77 -11.73 10.76
C LEU A 140 -12.85 -11.82 11.97
N VAL A 141 -13.17 -11.09 13.03
CA VAL A 141 -12.35 -10.98 14.24
C VAL A 141 -12.29 -12.32 14.98
N GLY A 142 -11.10 -12.91 15.03
CA GLY A 142 -10.76 -14.05 15.86
C GLY A 142 -9.56 -13.71 16.75
N GLY A 143 -9.82 -13.26 17.99
CA GLY A 143 -8.79 -13.10 19.03
C GLY A 143 -8.24 -11.68 19.24
N GLY A 144 -8.22 -11.26 20.50
CA GLY A 144 -7.68 -10.02 21.10
C GLY A 144 -7.04 -9.01 20.16
N ALA A 145 -7.84 -8.06 19.68
CA ALA A 145 -7.41 -6.99 18.79
C ALA A 145 -7.59 -5.63 19.45
N THR A 146 -6.59 -4.76 19.28
CA THR A 146 -6.69 -3.32 19.52
C THR A 146 -6.59 -2.62 18.18
N THR A 147 -7.68 -1.99 17.76
CA THR A 147 -7.69 -1.05 16.64
C THR A 147 -7.67 0.34 17.25
N THR A 148 -6.56 1.05 17.11
CA THR A 148 -6.46 2.48 17.45
C THR A 148 -6.53 3.27 16.14
N VAL A 149 -7.52 4.15 16.08
CA VAL A 149 -7.76 5.12 14.99
C VAL A 149 -7.46 6.51 15.54
#